data_AF-A0A3S4JC04-F1
#
_entry.id   AF-A0A3S4JC04-F1
#
_cell.length_a   1.000
_cell.length_b   1.000
_cell.length_c   1.000
_cell.angle_alpha   90.00
_cell.angle_beta   90.00
_cell.angle_gamma   90.00
#
_symmetry.space_group_name_H-M   'P 1'
#
loop_
_entity.id
_entity.type
_entity.pdbx_description
1 polymer ?
#
loop_
_entity_poly.entity_id
_entity_poly.type
_entity_poly.pdbx_seq_one_letter_code
_entity_poly.pdbx_strand_id
1 'polypeptide(L)' 'MIEFEVYIDETFAFSQRSDGLIISTPTGSTAYSLSAGGPILTPSLDAITLVPMFPHTLSARPLVINSSSTIRLRFFASP' A
#
# COMPACT_ATOMS: atom_id res chain seq x y z
N MET A 1 2.50 -0.03 -16.64
CA MET A 1 2.37 0.29 -15.21
C MET A 1 1.01 0.87 -14.95
N ILE A 2 0.42 0.45 -13.84
CA ILE A 2 -0.87 0.97 -13.38
C ILE A 2 -0.59 2.33 -12.72
N GLU A 3 -1.42 3.30 -13.05
CA GLU A 3 -1.40 4.62 -12.40
C GLU A 3 -2.62 4.75 -11.52
N PHE A 4 -2.42 5.10 -10.25
CA PHE A 4 -3.50 5.23 -9.28
C PHE A 4 -3.19 6.27 -8.19
N GLU A 5 -4.25 6.83 -7.63
CA GLU A 5 -4.24 7.62 -6.40
C GLU A 5 -4.73 6.75 -5.23
N VAL A 6 -4.08 6.90 -4.08
CA VAL A 6 -4.46 6.27 -2.82
C VAL A 6 -5.03 7.33 -1.90
N TYR A 7 -6.21 7.04 -1.35
CA TYR A 7 -6.86 7.83 -0.32
C TYR A 7 -7.04 6.98 0.93
N ILE A 8 -6.81 7.58 2.09
CA ILE A 8 -7.01 6.99 3.42
C ILE A 8 -8.00 7.88 4.16
N ASP A 9 -9.14 7.32 4.55
CA ASP A 9 -10.20 8.05 5.25
C ASP A 9 -10.60 9.34 4.48
N GLU A 10 -10.83 9.17 3.17
CA GLU A 10 -11.12 10.21 2.17
C GLU A 10 -10.04 11.30 1.98
N THR A 11 -8.92 11.21 2.70
CA THR A 11 -7.78 12.13 2.55
C THR A 11 -6.80 11.59 1.52
N PHE A 12 -6.35 12.45 0.60
CA PHE A 12 -5.32 12.08 -0.38
C PHE A 12 -4.02 11.72 0.34
N ALA A 13 -3.49 10.52 0.08
CA ALA A 13 -2.24 10.06 0.66
C ALA A 13 -1.08 10.20 -0.33
N PHE A 14 -1.17 9.56 -1.50
CA PHE A 14 -0.17 9.65 -2.56
C PHE A 14 -0.72 9.17 -3.91
N SER A 15 -0.05 9.56 -4.99
CA SER A 15 -0.25 9.02 -6.34
C SER A 15 0.98 8.26 -6.80
N GLN A 16 0.79 7.18 -7.56
CA GLN A 16 1.91 6.35 -7.98
C GLN A 16 1.68 5.68 -9.34
N ARG A 17 2.79 5.52 -10.08
CA ARG A 17 2.92 4.57 -11.20
C ARG A 17 3.79 3.40 -10.76
N SER A 18 3.24 2.20 -10.85
CA SER A 18 3.91 0.97 -10.42
C SER A 18 3.32 -0.27 -11.06
N ASP A 19 3.89 -1.43 -10.76
CA ASP A 19 3.27 -2.71 -11.12
C ASP A 19 2.00 -2.95 -10.30
N GLY A 20 1.96 -2.42 -9.08
CA GLY A 20 0.79 -2.42 -8.21
C GLY A 20 1.06 -1.90 -6.80
N LEU A 21 0.13 -2.21 -5.90
CA LEU A 21 0.16 -1.93 -4.47
C LEU A 21 -0.31 -3.17 -3.71
N ILE A 22 0.47 -3.63 -2.73
CA ILE A 22 0.08 -4.67 -1.81
C ILE A 22 -0.59 -4.02 -0.60
N ILE A 23 -1.82 -4.42 -0.31
CA ILE A 23 -2.53 -4.07 0.92
C ILE A 23 -2.61 -5.33 1.77
N SER A 24 -1.99 -5.33 2.94
CA SER A 24 -1.79 -6.54 3.75
C SER A 24 -2.21 -6.35 5.20
N THR A 25 -2.79 -7.40 5.77
CA THR A 25 -2.94 -7.56 7.23
C THR A 25 -1.56 -7.77 7.88
N PRO A 26 -1.45 -7.73 9.22
CA PRO A 26 -0.21 -8.04 9.93
C PRO A 26 0.23 -9.49 9.68
N THR A 27 -0.70 -10.45 9.62
CA THR A 27 -0.37 -11.84 9.25
C THR A 27 0.21 -11.93 7.84
N GLY A 28 -0.33 -11.16 6.89
CA GLY A 28 0.19 -11.11 5.52
C GLY A 28 1.50 -10.33 5.38
N SER A 29 1.96 -9.62 6.42
CA SER A 29 3.15 -8.77 6.34
C SER A 29 4.41 -9.60 6.06
N THR A 30 4.42 -10.87 6.46
CA THR A 30 5.49 -11.84 6.23
C THR A 30 5.34 -12.62 4.91
N ALA A 31 4.23 -12.43 4.18
CA ALA A 31 3.98 -13.01 2.87
C ALA A 31 4.54 -12.11 1.77
N TYR A 32 3.77 -11.84 0.71
CA TYR A 32 4.26 -11.08 -0.45
C TYR A 32 4.69 -9.65 -0.08
N SER A 33 4.06 -9.06 0.95
CA SER A 33 4.44 -7.77 1.53
C SER A 33 5.93 -7.74 1.90
N LEU A 34 6.47 -8.81 2.50
CA LEU A 34 7.87 -8.89 2.89
C LEU A 34 8.80 -8.93 1.67
N SER A 35 8.42 -9.70 0.64
CA SER A 35 9.18 -9.77 -0.61
C SER A 35 9.26 -8.42 -1.33
N ALA A 36 8.25 -7.57 -1.18
CA ALA A 36 8.22 -6.22 -1.74
C ALA A 36 8.89 -5.15 -0.83
N GLY A 37 9.53 -5.56 0.26
CA GLY A 37 10.23 -4.65 1.18
C GLY A 37 9.35 -4.02 2.26
N GLY A 38 8.17 -4.59 2.52
CA GLY A 38 7.31 -4.22 3.65
C GLY A 38 7.87 -4.63 5.01
N PRO A 39 7.43 -3.97 6.10
CA PRO A 39 7.85 -4.32 7.46
C PRO A 39 7.24 -5.66 7.92
N ILE A 40 7.90 -6.30 8.90
CA ILE A 40 7.32 -7.41 9.66
C ILE A 40 6.49 -6.82 10.79
N LEU A 41 5.21 -7.20 10.86
CA LEU A 41 4.29 -6.82 11.92
C LEU A 41 3.94 -8.04 12.78
N THR A 42 3.67 -7.80 14.06
CA THR A 42 3.14 -8.86 14.93
C THR A 42 1.68 -9.16 14.55
N PRO A 43 1.24 -10.43 14.49
CA PRO A 43 -0.11 -10.79 14.04
C PRO A 43 -1.27 -10.15 14.82
N SER A 44 -1.05 -9.77 16.09
CA SER A 44 -2.05 -9.17 16.97
C SER A 44 -2.18 -7.64 16.83
N LEU A 45 -1.43 -7.01 15.93
CA LEU A 45 -1.46 -5.56 15.75
C LEU A 45 -2.69 -5.13 14.94
N ASP A 46 -3.42 -4.11 15.40
CA ASP A 46 -4.54 -3.54 14.64
C ASP A 46 -4.06 -2.57 13.55
N ALA A 47 -3.52 -3.13 12.47
CA ALA A 47 -2.93 -2.36 11.39
C ALA A 47 -3.13 -2.96 10.00
N ILE A 48 -3.02 -2.11 8.98
CA ILE A 48 -2.92 -2.49 7.56
C ILE A 48 -1.62 -1.91 7.01
N THR A 49 -0.89 -2.69 6.21
CA THR A 49 0.31 -2.23 5.51
C THR A 49 0.04 -2.03 4.02
N LEU A 50 0.46 -0.87 3.48
CA LEU A 50 0.45 -0.56 2.06
C LEU A 50 1.89 -0.59 1.54
N VAL A 51 2.23 -1.56 0.70
CA VAL A 51 3.59 -1.76 0.15
C VAL A 51 3.57 -1.60 -1.36
N PRO A 52 4.24 -0.58 -1.92
CA PRO A 52 4.26 -0.41 -3.36
C PRO A 52 5.12 -1.45 -4.09
N MET A 53 4.64 -1.98 -5.21
CA MET A 53 5.36 -2.98 -6.02
C MET A 53 6.12 -2.32 -7.17
N PHE A 54 7.45 -2.31 -7.11
CA PHE A 54 8.34 -1.70 -8.12
C PHE A 54 7.91 -0.26 -8.51
N PRO A 55 7.83 0.69 -7.55
CA PRO A 55 7.55 2.10 -7.82
C PRO A 55 8.49 2.71 -8.86
N HIS A 56 7.96 3.50 -9.79
CA HIS A 56 8.75 4.45 -10.60
C HIS A 56 8.98 5.78 -9.87
N THR A 57 9.32 5.71 -8.57
CA THR A 57 9.72 6.84 -7.74
C THR A 57 10.70 6.37 -6.67
N LEU A 58 11.73 7.19 -6.38
CA LEU A 58 12.77 6.86 -5.39
C LEU A 58 12.29 6.99 -3.94
N SER A 59 11.20 7.73 -3.72
CA SER A 59 10.68 8.08 -2.39
C SER A 59 9.52 7.19 -1.93
N ALA A 60 9.05 6.25 -2.74
CA ALA A 60 8.00 5.32 -2.31
C ALA A 60 8.49 4.46 -1.14
N ARG A 61 7.70 4.43 -0.06
CA ARG A 61 7.98 3.67 1.16
C ARG A 61 6.72 2.93 1.59
N PRO A 62 6.85 1.76 2.24
CA PRO A 62 5.74 1.12 2.91
C PRO A 62 5.08 2.06 3.93
N LEU A 63 3.76 2.01 4.02
CA LEU A 63 2.97 2.75 5.01
C LEU A 63 2.21 1.75 5.89
N VAL A 64 2.17 2.01 7.20
CA VAL A 64 1.36 1.24 8.16
C VAL A 64 0.29 2.17 8.72
N ILE A 65 -0.98 1.78 8.62
CA ILE A 65 -2.13 2.56 9.06
C ILE A 65 -3.03 1.74 9.99
N ASN A 66 -3.99 2.39 10.63
CA ASN A 66 -4.95 1.73 11.51
C ASN A 66 -5.84 0.75 10.72
N SER A 67 -6.19 -0.40 11.32
CA SER A 67 -7.05 -1.41 10.68
C SER A 67 -8.48 -0.95 10.42
N SER A 68 -8.94 0.10 11.11
CA SER A 68 -10.26 0.71 10.90
C SER A 68 -10.30 1.73 9.75
N SER A 69 -9.16 2.10 9.18
CA SER A 69 -9.11 3.07 8.08
C SER A 69 -9.70 2.50 6.79
N THR A 70 -10.40 3.35 6.04
CA THR A 70 -10.91 3.01 4.71
C THR A 70 -9.90 3.41 3.64
N ILE A 71 -9.46 2.43 2.84
CA ILE A 71 -8.53 2.65 1.73
C ILE A 71 -9.31 2.71 0.42
N ARG A 72 -9.20 3.81 -0.32
CA ARG A 72 -9.79 3.96 -1.65
C ARG A 72 -8.71 4.14 -2.71
N LEU A 73 -8.74 3.31 -3.74
CA LEU A 73 -7.90 3.43 -4.92
C LEU A 73 -8.70 4.07 -6.06
N ARG A 74 -8.13 5.08 -6.69
CA ARG A 74 -8.65 5.66 -7.93
C ARG A 74 -7.67 5.40 -9.05
N PHE A 75 -8.07 4.59 -10.02
CA PHE A 75 -7.26 4.29 -11.19
C PHE A 75 -7.45 5.37 -12.26
N PHE A 76 -6.35 5.75 -12.91
CA PHE A 76 -6.43 6.55 -14.11
C PHE A 76 -6.68 5.62 -15.30
N ALA A 77 -7.70 5.90 -16.09
CA ALA A 77 -7.88 5.22 -17.37
C ALA A 77 -6.72 5.61 -18.28
N SER A 78 -6.02 4.62 -18.84
CA SER A 78 -5.23 4.88 -20.04
C SER A 78 -6.22 5.16 -21.19
N PRO A 79 -6.01 6.21 -22.00
CA PRO A 79 -6.80 6.41 -23.21
C PRO A 79 -6.66 5.24 -24.20
#